data_AF-A0A169NNI1-F1
#
_entry.id   AF-A0A169NNI1-F1
#
_cell.length_a   1.000
_cell.length_b   1.000
_cell.length_c   1.000
_cell.angle_alpha   90.00
_cell.angle_beta   90.00
_cell.angle_gamma   90.00
#
_symmetry.space_group_name_H-M   'P 1'
#
loop_
_entity.id
_entity.type
_entity.pdbx_description
1 polymer ?
#
loop_
_entity_poly.entity_id
_entity_poly.type
_entity_poly.pdbx_seq_one_letter_code
_entity_poly.pdbx_strand_id
1 'polypeptide(L)'
;MSRRFRPRTAQVPAGATTVHIPQQRGSRSAGPVVVLVSEPPRSLSSRATRALGRLAWHYRAAWAPTGFALLAYPLVAVVHVVGPWAAWVLAAATLAPPVGVWWRVRKHADRLGERPGRLLTLAGLVTAALGWAAATVHFGPLTAPLAWLWLGLTLAAQSFWLVIRRSK
;
A
#
# COMPACT_ATOMS: atom_id res chain seq x y z
N MET A 1 40.65 14.59 60.42
CA MET A 1 40.22 15.55 59.37
C MET A 1 39.50 14.80 58.26
N SER A 2 38.17 14.91 58.16
CA SER A 2 37.38 14.19 57.15
C SER A 2 37.02 15.11 55.97
N ARG A 3 37.66 14.91 54.80
CA ARG A 3 37.26 15.56 53.54
C ARG A 3 35.95 14.95 53.05
N ARG A 4 34.85 15.71 53.08
CA ARG A 4 33.57 15.32 52.46
C ARG A 4 33.66 15.60 50.97
N PHE A 5 33.68 14.56 50.14
CA PHE A 5 33.44 14.68 48.70
C PHE A 5 31.93 14.82 48.47
N ARG A 6 31.51 15.96 47.90
CA ARG A 6 30.13 16.19 47.48
C ARG A 6 30.00 15.65 46.04
N PRO A 7 29.11 14.69 45.75
CA PRO A 7 28.91 14.23 44.38
C PRO A 7 28.33 15.38 43.55
N ARG A 8 29.05 15.76 42.50
CA ARG A 8 28.64 16.79 41.56
C ARG A 8 27.64 16.15 40.60
N THR A 9 26.38 16.58 40.67
CA THR A 9 25.33 16.14 39.73
C THR A 9 25.75 16.57 38.31
N ALA A 10 26.19 15.62 37.49
CA ALA A 10 26.50 15.88 36.10
C ALA A 10 25.21 16.22 35.35
N GLN A 11 25.19 17.35 34.65
CA GLN A 11 24.05 17.72 33.80
C GLN A 11 23.93 16.71 32.66
N VAL A 12 22.79 16.03 32.62
CA VAL A 12 22.45 15.06 31.58
C VAL A 12 21.99 15.82 30.32
N PRO A 13 22.63 15.61 29.15
CA PRO A 13 22.17 16.19 27.90
C PRO A 13 20.77 15.69 27.53
N ALA A 14 19.94 16.59 26.99
CA ALA A 14 18.61 16.22 26.51
C ALA A 14 18.70 15.17 25.39
N GLY A 15 18.25 13.95 25.66
CA GLY A 15 18.27 12.81 24.71
C GLY A 15 19.09 11.59 25.15
N ALA A 16 19.81 11.67 26.27
CA ALA A 16 20.55 10.51 26.81
C ALA A 16 19.60 9.53 27.50
N THR A 17 19.57 8.28 27.03
CA THR A 17 18.92 7.18 27.76
C THR A 17 19.88 6.67 28.83
N THR A 18 19.51 6.85 30.10
CA THR A 18 20.29 6.33 31.23
C THR A 18 19.86 4.90 31.50
N VAL A 19 20.73 3.93 31.20
CA VAL A 19 20.51 2.53 31.57
C VAL A 19 21.05 2.34 32.98
N HIS A 20 20.16 2.09 33.94
CA HIS A 20 20.53 1.82 35.32
C HIS A 20 20.98 0.35 35.45
N ILE A 21 22.28 0.12 35.55
CA ILE A 21 22.82 -1.22 35.82
C ILE A 21 22.64 -1.50 37.31
N PRO A 22 21.92 -2.57 37.71
CA PRO A 22 21.76 -2.93 39.11
C PRO A 22 23.12 -3.27 39.72
N GLN A 23 23.41 -2.69 40.88
CA GLN A 23 24.68 -2.90 41.57
C GLN A 23 24.82 -4.35 42.01
N GLN A 24 25.90 -5.01 41.59
CA GLN A 24 26.30 -6.28 42.17
C GLN A 24 26.70 -6.04 43.63
N ARG A 25 25.96 -6.68 44.53
CA ARG A 25 26.12 -6.66 45.99
C ARG A 25 27.50 -7.20 46.36
N GLY A 26 28.49 -6.31 46.54
CA GLY A 26 29.83 -6.71 47.01
C GLY A 26 30.94 -5.66 46.95
N SER A 27 30.85 -4.64 46.08
CA SER A 27 31.94 -3.65 45.93
C SER A 27 31.56 -2.29 46.52
N ARG A 28 32.14 -1.95 47.69
CA ARG A 28 31.88 -0.71 48.45
C ARG A 28 32.58 0.55 47.87
N SER A 29 33.04 0.57 46.63
CA SER A 29 33.71 1.78 46.08
C SER A 29 33.57 2.03 44.57
N ALA A 30 32.74 1.29 43.85
CA ALA A 30 32.49 1.57 42.43
C ALA A 30 31.29 2.51 42.28
N GLY A 31 31.54 3.79 41.97
CA GLY A 31 30.49 4.74 41.57
C GLY A 31 29.70 4.24 40.35
N PRO A 32 28.46 4.71 40.14
CA PRO A 32 27.62 4.24 39.04
C PRO A 32 28.31 4.50 37.70
N VAL A 33 28.59 3.44 36.94
CA VAL A 33 29.09 3.54 35.57
C VAL A 33 27.91 3.93 34.69
N VAL A 34 27.79 5.23 34.40
CA VAL A 34 26.80 5.76 33.45
C VAL A 34 27.39 5.63 32.05
N VAL A 35 27.01 4.57 31.34
CA VAL A 35 27.33 4.45 29.91
C VAL A 35 26.37 5.36 29.15
N LEU A 36 26.85 6.55 28.78
CA LEU A 36 26.18 7.42 27.81
C LEU A 36 26.32 6.78 26.43
N VAL A 37 25.37 5.93 26.06
CA VAL A 37 25.19 5.56 24.66
C VAL A 37 24.58 6.78 23.98
N SER A 38 25.41 7.56 23.30
CA SER A 38 24.93 8.57 22.36
C SER A 38 24.17 7.83 21.26
N GLU A 39 22.84 7.75 21.36
CA GLU A 39 22.06 7.37 20.19
C GLU A 39 22.40 8.38 19.09
N PRO A 40 22.91 7.93 17.93
CA PRO A 40 23.21 8.85 16.85
C PRO A 40 21.92 9.62 16.52
N PRO A 41 21.98 10.96 16.39
CA PRO A 41 20.79 11.77 16.19
C PRO A 41 20.08 11.26 14.94
N ARG A 42 18.91 10.64 15.13
CA ARG A 42 18.10 10.11 14.03
C ARG A 42 17.88 11.23 13.01
N SER A 43 18.41 11.03 11.81
CA SER A 43 18.30 12.01 10.73
C SER A 43 16.84 12.38 10.50
N LEU A 44 16.58 13.64 10.13
CA LEU A 44 15.23 14.09 9.76
C LEU A 44 14.64 13.21 8.65
N SER A 45 15.47 12.71 7.74
CA SER A 45 15.08 11.74 6.71
C SER A 45 14.59 10.42 7.29
N SER A 46 15.22 9.88 8.34
CA SER A 46 14.76 8.64 9.01
C SER A 46 13.41 8.82 9.71
N ARG A 47 13.13 10.02 10.25
CA ARG A 47 11.84 10.33 10.87
C ARG A 47 10.76 10.53 9.82
N ALA A 48 11.08 11.25 8.75
CA ALA A 48 10.18 11.48 7.62
C ALA A 48 9.81 10.15 6.93
N THR A 49 10.78 9.31 6.58
CA THR A 49 10.54 7.99 5.98
C THR A 49 9.71 7.08 6.88
N ARG A 50 9.96 7.07 8.19
CA ARG A 50 9.15 6.29 9.14
C ARG A 50 7.72 6.84 9.27
N ALA A 51 7.55 8.16 9.22
CA ALA A 51 6.23 8.79 9.23
C ALA A 51 5.45 8.46 7.94
N LEU A 52 6.09 8.61 6.78
CA LEU A 52 5.51 8.25 5.48
C LEU A 52 5.19 6.76 5.38
N GLY A 53 6.09 5.88 5.84
CA GLY A 53 5.86 4.44 5.86
C GLY A 53 4.67 4.05 6.73
N ARG A 54 4.52 4.65 7.92
CA ARG A 54 3.34 4.44 8.77
C ARG A 54 2.07 4.98 8.14
N LEU A 55 2.13 6.16 7.50
CA LEU A 55 0.99 6.75 6.80
C LEU A 55 0.55 5.84 5.64
N ALA A 56 1.49 5.42 4.80
CA ALA A 56 1.24 4.48 3.70
C ALA A 56 0.68 3.15 4.21
N TRP A 57 1.20 2.61 5.32
CA TRP A 57 0.70 1.38 5.92
C TRP A 57 -0.73 1.53 6.46
N HIS A 58 -1.03 2.66 7.09
CA HIS A 58 -2.37 2.96 7.59
C HIS A 58 -3.38 3.07 6.44
N TYR A 59 -2.98 3.70 5.33
CA TYR A 59 -3.82 3.86 4.15
C TYR A 59 -3.66 2.76 3.11
N ARG A 60 -2.93 1.66 3.38
CA ARG A 60 -2.61 0.63 2.36
C ARG A 60 -3.84 0.12 1.59
N ALA A 61 -4.96 -0.07 2.28
CA ALA A 61 -6.20 -0.54 1.67
C ALA A 61 -6.87 0.53 0.78
N ALA A 62 -6.60 1.82 1.02
CA ALA A 62 -7.10 2.90 0.18
C ALA A 62 -6.41 2.94 -1.19
N TRP A 63 -5.17 2.47 -1.29
CA TRP A 63 -4.35 2.47 -2.52
C TRP A 63 -4.41 1.15 -3.30
N ALA A 64 -5.30 0.23 -2.91
CA ALA A 64 -5.37 -1.09 -3.52
C ALA A 64 -5.57 -1.04 -5.05
N PRO A 65 -6.52 -0.27 -5.62
CA PRO A 65 -6.68 -0.19 -7.07
C PRO A 65 -5.43 0.30 -7.80
N THR A 66 -4.77 1.34 -7.28
CA THR A 66 -3.52 1.85 -7.86
C THR A 66 -2.39 0.83 -7.78
N GLY A 67 -2.23 0.15 -6.65
CA GLY A 67 -1.25 -0.92 -6.50
C GLY A 67 -1.49 -2.07 -7.48
N PHE A 68 -2.75 -2.50 -7.63
CA PHE A 68 -3.13 -3.51 -8.62
C PHE A 68 -2.85 -3.04 -10.05
N ALA A 69 -3.17 -1.80 -10.40
CA ALA A 69 -2.92 -1.26 -11.73
C ALA A 69 -1.42 -1.23 -12.08
N LEU A 70 -0.59 -0.81 -11.12
CA LEU A 70 0.87 -0.77 -11.27
C LEU A 70 1.49 -2.16 -11.43
N LEU A 71 0.91 -3.19 -10.82
CA LEU A 71 1.34 -4.58 -11.00
C LEU A 71 0.80 -5.20 -12.29
N ALA A 72 -0.43 -4.84 -12.68
CA ALA A 72 -1.06 -5.36 -13.88
C ALA A 72 -0.32 -4.91 -15.16
N TYR A 73 0.19 -3.68 -15.20
CA TYR A 73 0.91 -3.16 -16.36
C TYR A 73 2.14 -3.99 -16.79
N PRO A 74 3.15 -4.22 -15.93
CA PRO A 74 4.29 -5.05 -16.29
C PRO A 74 3.88 -6.51 -16.51
N LEU A 75 2.89 -7.03 -15.78
CA LEU A 75 2.41 -8.40 -15.99
C LEU A 75 1.85 -8.58 -17.41
N VAL A 76 1.00 -7.66 -17.86
CA VAL A 76 0.44 -7.67 -19.21
C VAL A 76 1.52 -7.49 -20.26
N ALA A 77 2.54 -6.67 -20.00
CA ALA A 77 3.71 -6.54 -20.87
C ALA A 77 4.50 -7.86 -20.99
N VAL A 78 4.68 -8.60 -19.89
CA VAL A 78 5.29 -9.94 -19.92
C VAL A 78 4.44 -10.92 -20.73
N VAL A 79 3.12 -10.90 -20.55
CA VAL A 79 2.20 -11.76 -21.31
C VAL A 79 2.26 -11.46 -22.81
N HIS A 80 2.36 -10.18 -23.20
CA HIS A 80 2.57 -9.78 -24.60
C HIS A 80 3.80 -10.45 -25.21
N VAL A 81 4.92 -10.49 -24.48
CA VAL A 81 6.19 -11.07 -24.95
C VAL A 81 6.13 -12.60 -24.99
N VAL A 82 5.57 -13.24 -23.96
CA VAL A 82 5.61 -14.71 -23.81
C VAL A 82 4.50 -15.41 -24.60
N GLY A 83 3.34 -14.79 -24.73
CA GLY A 83 2.15 -15.43 -25.27
C GLY A 83 1.13 -14.42 -25.80
N PRO A 84 1.40 -13.75 -26.93
CA PRO A 84 0.48 -12.77 -27.52
C PRO A 84 -0.88 -13.38 -27.90
N TRP A 85 -0.94 -14.70 -28.13
CA TRP A 85 -2.18 -15.44 -28.35
C TRP A 85 -3.16 -15.34 -27.17
N ALA A 86 -2.67 -15.06 -25.95
CA ALA A 86 -3.50 -14.84 -24.77
C ALA A 86 -4.44 -13.63 -24.93
N ALA A 87 -4.18 -12.73 -25.89
CA ALA A 87 -5.09 -11.65 -26.23
C ALA A 87 -6.50 -12.16 -26.59
N TRP A 88 -6.62 -13.28 -27.31
CA TRP A 88 -7.91 -13.84 -27.68
C TRP A 88 -8.68 -14.38 -26.48
N VAL A 89 -7.95 -15.02 -25.55
CA VAL A 89 -8.53 -15.52 -24.28
C VAL A 89 -9.01 -14.34 -23.43
N LEU A 90 -8.20 -13.29 -23.30
CA LEU A 90 -8.58 -12.07 -22.58
C LEU A 90 -9.76 -11.35 -23.24
N ALA A 91 -9.78 -11.28 -24.58
CA ALA A 91 -10.88 -10.70 -25.34
C ALA A 91 -12.18 -11.46 -25.09
N ALA A 92 -12.17 -12.80 -25.12
CA ALA A 92 -13.33 -13.61 -24.77
C ALA A 92 -13.75 -13.40 -23.29
N ALA A 93 -12.77 -13.28 -22.38
CA ALA A 93 -13.03 -13.05 -20.96
C ALA A 93 -13.73 -11.72 -20.67
N THR A 94 -13.65 -10.72 -21.56
CA THR A 94 -14.39 -9.44 -21.41
C THR A 94 -15.91 -9.61 -21.31
N LEU A 95 -16.44 -10.74 -21.80
CA LEU A 95 -17.86 -11.08 -21.73
C LEU A 95 -18.27 -11.60 -20.35
N ALA A 96 -17.34 -12.07 -19.52
CA ALA A 96 -17.68 -12.66 -18.23
C ALA A 96 -18.37 -11.68 -17.26
N PRO A 97 -17.93 -10.41 -17.10
CA PRO A 97 -18.65 -9.44 -16.26
C PRO A 97 -20.09 -9.15 -16.69
N PRO A 98 -20.40 -8.79 -17.96
CA PRO A 98 -21.78 -8.52 -18.36
C PRO A 98 -22.65 -9.77 -18.31
N VAL A 99 -22.13 -10.95 -18.67
CA VAL A 99 -22.85 -12.22 -18.51
C VAL A 99 -23.16 -12.50 -17.04
N GLY A 100 -22.21 -12.25 -16.14
CA GLY A 100 -22.42 -12.40 -14.71
C GLY A 100 -23.49 -11.46 -14.15
N VAL A 101 -23.53 -10.21 -14.62
CA VAL A 101 -24.59 -9.25 -14.26
C VAL A 101 -25.93 -9.72 -14.81
N TRP A 102 -26.00 -10.07 -16.09
CA TRP A 102 -27.22 -10.57 -16.73
C TRP A 102 -27.78 -11.79 -15.99
N TRP A 103 -26.93 -12.74 -15.63
CA TRP A 103 -27.33 -13.94 -14.89
C TRP A 103 -27.83 -13.61 -13.48
N ARG A 104 -27.19 -12.69 -12.77
CA ARG A 104 -27.66 -12.22 -11.45
C ARG A 104 -29.02 -11.53 -11.55
N VAL A 105 -29.20 -10.65 -12.55
CA VAL A 105 -30.49 -9.98 -12.81
C VAL A 105 -31.56 -11.02 -13.08
N ARG A 106 -31.28 -12.02 -13.92
CA ARG A 106 -32.24 -13.08 -14.25
C ARG A 106 -32.63 -13.96 -13.07
N LYS A 107 -31.69 -14.30 -12.17
CA LYS A 107 -31.94 -15.23 -11.05
C LYS A 107 -32.43 -14.57 -9.77
N HIS A 108 -32.10 -13.30 -9.56
CA HIS A 108 -32.29 -12.64 -8.28
C HIS A 108 -32.79 -11.19 -8.46
N ALA A 109 -33.62 -10.95 -9.48
CA ALA A 109 -34.23 -9.65 -9.77
C ALA A 109 -34.79 -8.99 -8.49
N ASP A 110 -35.56 -9.75 -7.72
CA ASP A 110 -36.26 -9.27 -6.51
C ASP A 110 -35.31 -8.95 -5.34
N ARG A 111 -34.08 -9.49 -5.36
CA ARG A 111 -33.09 -9.33 -4.27
C ARG A 111 -32.01 -8.29 -4.59
N LEU A 112 -32.01 -7.72 -5.80
CA LEU A 112 -30.99 -6.76 -6.22
C LEU A 112 -31.14 -5.39 -5.55
N GLY A 113 -32.35 -5.05 -5.06
CA GLY A 113 -32.64 -3.81 -4.34
C GLY A 113 -32.15 -2.55 -5.07
N GLU A 114 -31.83 -1.49 -4.33
CA GLU A 114 -31.39 -0.18 -4.88
C GLU A 114 -29.92 -0.12 -5.33
N ARG A 115 -29.20 -1.25 -5.47
CA ARG A 115 -27.76 -1.24 -5.81
C ARG A 115 -27.37 -1.67 -7.24
N PRO A 116 -28.23 -1.62 -8.29
CA PRO A 116 -27.84 -2.06 -9.63
C PRO A 116 -26.73 -1.17 -10.20
N GLY A 117 -26.71 0.13 -9.87
CA GLY A 117 -25.69 1.06 -10.34
C GLY A 117 -24.27 0.64 -9.97
N ARG A 118 -24.02 0.23 -8.71
CA ARG A 118 -22.67 -0.19 -8.27
C ARG A 118 -22.21 -1.49 -8.94
N LEU A 119 -23.14 -2.42 -9.18
CA LEU A 119 -22.84 -3.68 -9.85
C LEU A 119 -22.52 -3.44 -11.32
N LEU A 120 -23.29 -2.60 -11.99
CA LEU A 120 -23.07 -2.21 -13.39
C LEU A 120 -21.75 -1.45 -13.55
N THR A 121 -21.45 -0.48 -12.69
CA THR A 121 -20.19 0.25 -12.75
C THR A 121 -18.99 -0.66 -12.50
N LEU A 122 -19.08 -1.59 -11.54
CA LEU A 122 -18.03 -2.57 -11.30
C LEU A 122 -17.84 -3.48 -12.52
N ALA A 123 -18.93 -4.00 -13.10
CA ALA A 123 -18.86 -4.84 -14.28
C ALA A 123 -18.25 -4.09 -15.47
N GLY A 124 -18.66 -2.83 -15.70
CA GLY A 124 -18.08 -1.98 -16.73
C GLY A 124 -16.58 -1.74 -16.54
N LEU A 125 -16.14 -1.44 -15.31
CA LEU A 125 -14.72 -1.27 -15.00
C LEU A 125 -13.91 -2.55 -15.25
N VAL A 126 -14.43 -3.71 -14.84
CA VAL A 126 -13.76 -5.00 -15.06
C VAL A 126 -13.71 -5.34 -16.55
N THR A 127 -14.80 -5.16 -17.29
CA THR A 127 -14.82 -5.36 -18.74
C THR A 127 -13.82 -4.46 -19.44
N ALA A 128 -13.77 -3.17 -19.10
CA ALA A 128 -12.85 -2.24 -19.70
C ALA A 128 -11.38 -2.55 -19.34
N ALA A 129 -11.10 -2.99 -18.11
CA ALA A 129 -9.77 -3.45 -17.70
C ALA A 129 -9.32 -4.70 -18.47
N LEU A 130 -10.21 -5.68 -18.67
CA LEU A 130 -9.93 -6.87 -19.47
C LEU A 130 -9.74 -6.53 -20.95
N GLY A 131 -10.56 -5.62 -21.49
CA GLY A 131 -10.45 -5.15 -22.87
C GLY A 131 -9.15 -4.38 -23.10
N TRP A 132 -8.76 -3.53 -22.15
CA TRP A 132 -7.45 -2.90 -22.15
C TRP A 132 -6.33 -3.94 -22.15
N ALA A 133 -6.36 -4.90 -21.23
CA ALA A 133 -5.34 -5.95 -21.17
C ALA A 133 -5.25 -6.76 -22.47
N ALA A 134 -6.39 -7.17 -23.05
CA ALA A 134 -6.42 -7.87 -24.34
C ALA A 134 -5.78 -7.02 -25.46
N ALA A 135 -6.14 -5.74 -25.55
CA ALA A 135 -5.57 -4.82 -26.52
C ALA A 135 -4.06 -4.63 -26.30
N THR A 136 -3.60 -4.50 -25.05
CA THR A 136 -2.18 -4.35 -24.71
C THR A 136 -1.38 -5.61 -25.05
N VAL A 137 -1.94 -6.80 -24.81
CA VAL A 137 -1.30 -8.07 -25.21
C VAL A 137 -1.25 -8.21 -26.73
N HIS A 138 -2.22 -7.68 -27.47
CA HIS A 138 -2.25 -7.80 -28.93
C HIS A 138 -1.38 -6.74 -29.63
N PHE A 139 -1.54 -5.48 -29.28
CA PHE A 139 -0.90 -4.34 -29.96
C PHE A 139 0.41 -3.89 -29.29
N GLY A 140 0.67 -4.34 -28.07
CA GLY A 140 1.88 -4.03 -27.30
C GLY A 140 1.67 -2.98 -26.19
N PRO A 141 2.50 -3.00 -25.14
CA PRO A 141 2.35 -2.12 -23.98
C PRO A 141 2.70 -0.65 -24.22
N LEU A 142 3.52 -0.38 -25.24
CA LEU A 142 4.05 0.96 -25.52
C LEU A 142 3.16 1.80 -26.44
N THR A 143 2.01 1.28 -26.86
CA THR A 143 1.05 2.06 -27.65
C THR A 143 0.50 3.21 -26.79
N ALA A 144 0.87 4.45 -27.13
CA ALA A 144 0.48 5.66 -26.42
C ALA A 144 -1.02 5.75 -26.02
N PRO A 145 -2.01 5.42 -26.89
CA PRO A 145 -3.42 5.48 -26.48
C PRO A 145 -3.77 4.50 -25.36
N LEU A 146 -3.14 3.32 -25.31
CA LEU A 146 -3.40 2.34 -24.25
C LEU A 146 -2.81 2.77 -22.92
N ALA A 147 -1.74 3.56 -22.90
CA ALA A 147 -1.20 4.15 -21.67
C ALA A 147 -2.20 5.16 -21.07
N TRP A 148 -2.80 6.01 -21.91
CA TRP A 148 -3.86 6.93 -21.48
C TRP A 148 -5.11 6.18 -21.00
N LEU A 149 -5.51 5.12 -21.70
CA LEU A 149 -6.64 4.29 -21.29
C LEU A 149 -6.37 3.61 -19.94
N TRP A 150 -5.17 3.09 -19.71
CA TRP A 150 -4.75 2.53 -18.43
C TRP A 150 -4.83 3.56 -17.29
N LEU A 151 -4.34 4.79 -17.51
CA LEU A 151 -4.44 5.88 -16.55
C LEU A 151 -5.90 6.21 -16.23
N GLY A 152 -6.74 6.35 -17.25
CA GLY A 152 -8.16 6.62 -17.09
C GLY A 152 -8.88 5.52 -16.29
N LEU A 153 -8.61 4.25 -16.60
CA LEU A 153 -9.15 3.10 -15.87
C LEU A 153 -8.68 3.06 -14.42
N THR A 154 -7.40 3.36 -14.19
CA THR A 154 -6.83 3.41 -12.84
C THR A 154 -7.47 4.50 -12.00
N LEU A 155 -7.65 5.70 -12.57
CA LEU A 155 -8.34 6.81 -11.90
C LEU A 155 -9.81 6.50 -11.63
N ALA A 156 -10.51 5.91 -12.59
CA ALA A 156 -11.91 5.52 -12.44
C ALA A 156 -12.08 4.43 -11.35
N ALA A 157 -11.23 3.39 -11.37
CA ALA A 157 -11.23 2.33 -10.37
C ALA A 157 -10.90 2.87 -8.96
N GLN A 158 -9.91 3.76 -8.87
CA GLN A 158 -9.53 4.40 -7.60
C GLN A 158 -10.66 5.29 -7.06
N SER A 159 -11.29 6.09 -7.92
CA SER A 159 -12.42 6.95 -7.54
C SER A 159 -13.61 6.11 -7.07
N PHE A 160 -13.96 5.06 -7.82
CA PHE A 160 -15.02 4.13 -7.48
C PHE A 160 -14.76 3.43 -6.14
N TRP A 161 -13.53 2.98 -5.90
CA TRP A 161 -13.12 2.37 -4.64
C TRP A 161 -13.29 3.31 -3.44
N LEU A 162 -12.88 4.57 -3.58
CA LEU A 162 -13.04 5.58 -2.54
C LEU A 162 -14.52 5.86 -2.24
N VAL A 163 -15.36 5.97 -3.28
CA VAL A 163 -16.83 6.17 -3.13
C VAL A 163 -17.48 5.00 -2.39
N ILE A 164 -17.18 3.76 -2.78
CA ILE A 164 -17.75 2.57 -2.12
C ILE A 164 -17.29 2.48 -0.67
N ARG A 165 -16.00 2.71 -0.39
CA ARG A 165 -15.47 2.60 0.97
C ARG A 165 -16.07 3.63 1.92
N ARG A 166 -16.42 4.83 1.44
CA ARG A 166 -17.12 5.86 2.23
C ARG A 166 -18.60 5.55 2.46
N SER A 167 -19.18 4.71 1.60
CA SER A 167 -20.59 4.33 1.65
C SER A 167 -20.85 3.05 2.46
N LYS A 168 -19.86 2.57 3.21
CA LYS A 168 -19.94 1.48 4.17
C LYS A 168 -19.75 2.05 5.56
#